data_AF-A0A6F8Y9K2-F1
#
_entry.id   AF-A0A6F8Y9K2-F1
#
_cell.length_a   1.000
_cell.length_b   1.000
_cell.length_c   1.000
_cell.angle_alpha   90.00
_cell.angle_beta   90.00
_cell.angle_gamma   90.00
#
_symmetry.space_group_name_H-M   'P 1'
#
loop_
_entity.id
_entity.type
_entity.pdbx_description
1 polymer ?
#
loop_
_entity_poly.entity_id
_entity_poly.type
_entity_poly.pdbx_seq_one_letter_code
_entity_poly.pdbx_strand_id
1 'polypeptide(L)'
;MSHRDYSGLFVAEGTSDLPLADIVQSIFLDHGFSVYLSRPDFSMLPKVAKDVGSRIRAGSELVGEQVDVVVVHRDADNAGPQLGGPR
;
A
#
# COMPACT_ATOMS: atom_id res chain seq x y z
N MET A 1 8.91 -23.80 12.81
CA MET A 1 9.04 -22.64 11.91
C MET A 1 8.77 -21.41 12.75
N SER A 2 9.67 -20.43 12.81
CA SER A 2 9.39 -19.18 13.52
C SER A 2 8.27 -18.47 12.77
N HIS A 3 7.11 -18.33 13.39
CA HIS A 3 6.05 -17.47 12.89
C HIS A 3 6.55 -16.05 13.08
N ARG A 4 7.17 -15.49 12.04
CA ARG A 4 7.52 -14.08 12.03
C ARG A 4 6.31 -13.35 11.50
N ASP A 5 5.75 -12.48 12.33
CA ASP A 5 4.73 -11.54 11.89
C ASP A 5 5.44 -10.40 11.13
N TYR A 6 4.95 -10.10 9.95
CA TYR A 6 5.45 -9.05 9.08
C TYR A 6 4.52 -7.83 9.18
N SER A 7 5.09 -6.63 9.26
CA SER A 7 4.32 -5.40 9.16
C SER A 7 4.25 -4.95 7.69
N GLY A 8 3.11 -4.40 7.29
CA GLY A 8 2.93 -3.93 5.94
C GLY A 8 2.08 -2.68 5.85
N LEU A 9 2.22 -1.99 4.71
CA LEU A 9 1.43 -0.82 4.34
C LEU A 9 0.58 -1.16 3.12
N PHE A 10 -0.73 -0.97 3.23
CA PHE A 10 -1.65 -1.08 2.10
C PHE A 10 -2.02 0.32 1.59
N VAL A 11 -1.70 0.57 0.32
CA VAL A 11 -2.05 1.79 -0.39
C VAL A 11 -3.05 1.45 -1.47
N ALA A 12 -4.21 2.11 -1.43
CA ALA A 12 -5.22 1.98 -2.45
C ALA A 12 -5.60 3.33 -3.07
N GLU A 13 -6.22 3.29 -4.24
CA GLU A 13 -6.68 4.48 -4.95
C GLU A 13 -7.87 5.14 -4.23
N GLY A 14 -8.84 4.33 -3.80
CA GLY A 14 -10.00 4.75 -3.04
C GLY A 14 -10.15 4.03 -1.69
N THR A 15 -11.00 4.59 -0.83
CA THR A 15 -11.37 3.93 0.44
C THR A 15 -12.24 2.70 0.23
N SER A 16 -12.89 2.58 -0.93
CA SER A 16 -13.65 1.39 -1.37
C SER A 16 -12.81 0.12 -1.41
N ASP A 17 -11.50 0.27 -1.61
CA ASP A 17 -10.58 -0.83 -1.88
C ASP A 17 -9.90 -1.33 -0.60
N LEU A 18 -10.09 -0.63 0.52
CA LEU A 18 -9.52 -1.01 1.82
C LEU A 18 -9.84 -2.45 2.28
N PRO A 19 -11.02 -3.03 1.98
CA PRO A 19 -11.30 -4.44 2.28
C PRO A 19 -10.38 -5.42 1.53
N LEU A 20 -9.77 -5.03 0.41
CA LEU A 20 -8.87 -5.89 -0.35
C LEU A 20 -7.58 -6.22 0.42
N ALA A 21 -7.20 -5.39 1.38
CA ALA A 21 -6.09 -5.70 2.28
C ALA A 21 -6.32 -7.02 3.04
N ASP A 22 -7.56 -7.34 3.44
CA ASP A 22 -7.85 -8.61 4.14
C ASP A 22 -7.69 -9.82 3.23
N ILE A 23 -8.05 -9.66 1.95
CA ILE A 23 -7.83 -10.69 0.92
C ILE A 23 -6.32 -10.90 0.72
N VAL A 24 -5.55 -9.81 0.61
CA VAL A 24 -4.09 -9.90 0.48
C VAL A 24 -3.46 -10.57 1.69
N GLN A 25 -3.85 -10.19 2.91
CA GLN A 25 -3.37 -10.86 4.14
C GLN A 25 -3.69 -12.35 4.13
N SER A 26 -4.88 -12.75 3.67
CA SER A 26 -5.28 -14.16 3.56
C SER A 26 -4.38 -14.92 2.58
N ILE A 27 -4.01 -14.30 1.45
CA ILE A 27 -3.05 -14.89 0.49
C ILE A 27 -1.69 -15.12 1.16
N PHE A 28 -1.15 -14.15 1.90
CA PHE A 28 0.10 -14.35 2.64
C PHE A 28 -0.02 -15.50 3.65
N LEU A 29 -1.14 -15.56 4.38
CA LEU A 29 -1.41 -16.60 5.36
C LEU A 29 -1.46 -17.99 4.73
N ASP A 30 -2.10 -18.13 3.57
CA ASP A 30 -2.15 -19.39 2.79
C ASP A 30 -0.75 -19.87 2.36
N HIS A 31 0.20 -18.94 2.23
CA HIS A 31 1.61 -19.23 1.94
C HIS A 31 2.48 -19.37 3.21
N GLY A 32 1.88 -19.39 4.40
CA GLY A 32 2.59 -19.55 5.68
C GLY A 32 3.25 -18.28 6.21
N PHE A 33 2.85 -17.11 5.72
CA PHE A 33 3.31 -15.81 6.20
C PHE A 33 2.18 -15.06 6.91
N SER A 34 2.43 -14.64 8.16
CA SER A 34 1.53 -13.74 8.87
C SER A 34 1.91 -12.31 8.57
N VAL A 35 1.02 -11.52 7.98
CA VAL A 35 1.24 -10.11 7.70
C VAL A 35 0.07 -9.27 8.20
N TYR A 36 0.38 -8.15 8.84
CA TYR A 36 -0.60 -7.12 9.17
C TYR A 36 -0.43 -5.93 8.23
N LEU A 37 -1.47 -5.60 7.47
CA LEU A 37 -1.49 -4.48 6.55
C LEU A 37 -2.20 -3.26 7.16
N SER A 38 -1.41 -2.25 7.49
CA SER A 38 -1.91 -0.94 7.90
C SER A 38 -2.65 -0.25 6.75
N ARG A 39 -3.77 0.39 7.08
CA ARG A 39 -4.65 1.12 6.16
C ARG A 39 -4.74 2.60 6.59
N PRO A 40 -3.68 3.38 6.37
CA PRO A 40 -3.61 4.74 6.90
C PRO A 40 -4.70 5.64 6.29
N ASP A 41 -5.32 6.45 7.13
CA ASP A 41 -6.27 7.46 6.69
C ASP A 41 -5.55 8.70 6.19
N PHE A 42 -5.39 8.80 4.87
CA PHE A 42 -4.75 9.94 4.21
C PHE A 42 -5.49 11.27 4.39
N SER A 43 -6.75 11.26 4.86
CA SER A 43 -7.48 12.49 5.17
C SER A 43 -6.88 13.25 6.37
N MET A 44 -6.05 12.57 7.17
CA MET A 44 -5.31 13.16 8.30
C MET A 44 -4.14 14.06 7.86
N LEU A 45 -3.76 14.02 6.58
CA LEU A 45 -2.65 14.81 6.03
C LEU A 45 -3.18 15.96 5.13
N PRO A 46 -2.39 17.03 4.96
CA PRO A 46 -2.59 17.95 3.84
C PRO A 46 -2.64 17.17 2.52
N LYS A 47 -3.39 17.70 1.53
CA LYS A 47 -3.66 17.08 0.22
C LYS A 47 -2.48 16.24 -0.30
N VAL A 48 -2.61 14.92 -0.23
CA VAL A 48 -1.63 13.97 -0.76
C VAL A 48 -1.85 13.81 -2.26
N ALA A 49 -0.78 13.86 -3.05
CA ALA A 49 -0.86 13.60 -4.48
C ALA A 49 -1.34 12.17 -4.76
N LYS A 50 -1.96 11.95 -5.93
CA LYS A 50 -2.56 10.66 -6.29
C LYS A 50 -1.55 9.66 -6.88
N ASP A 51 -0.29 10.04 -7.06
CA ASP A 51 0.73 9.11 -7.53
C ASP A 51 1.16 8.12 -6.43
N VAL A 52 1.66 6.95 -6.86
CA VAL A 52 2.05 5.86 -5.94
C VAL A 52 3.14 6.30 -4.97
N GLY A 53 4.16 7.02 -5.45
CA GLY A 53 5.31 7.43 -4.63
C GLY A 53 4.90 8.34 -3.49
N SER A 54 4.08 9.36 -3.78
CA SER A 54 3.54 10.28 -2.77
C SER A 54 2.67 9.55 -1.74
N ARG A 55 1.83 8.60 -2.17
CA ARG A 55 0.96 7.82 -1.28
C ARG A 55 1.74 6.87 -0.38
N ILE A 56 2.78 6.21 -0.90
CA ILE A 56 3.67 5.36 -0.08
C ILE A 56 4.35 6.21 0.98
N ARG A 57 4.95 7.35 0.60
CA ARG A 57 5.63 8.24 1.55
C ARG A 57 4.69 8.71 2.66
N ALA A 58 3.53 9.25 2.28
CA ALA A 58 2.51 9.70 3.21
C ALA A 58 2.00 8.56 4.12
N GLY A 59 1.85 7.36 3.57
CA GLY A 59 1.38 6.19 4.31
C GLY A 59 2.42 5.74 5.34
N SER A 60 3.70 5.72 4.97
CA SER A 60 4.81 5.44 5.88
C SER A 60 4.92 6.47 7.00
N GLU A 61 4.72 7.76 6.71
CA GLU A 61 4.70 8.82 7.73
C GLU A 61 3.56 8.63 8.74
N LEU A 62 2.36 8.23 8.28
CA LEU A 62 1.21 7.98 9.16
C LEU A 62 1.35 6.71 9.98
N VAL A 63 1.96 5.66 9.42
CA VAL A 63 2.24 4.42 10.14
C VAL A 63 3.31 4.64 11.21
N GLY A 64 4.29 5.53 10.96
CA GLY A 64 5.28 5.94 11.96
C GLY A 64 6.37 4.91 12.23
N GLU A 65 6.41 3.81 11.49
CA GLU A 65 7.42 2.76 11.58
C GLU A 65 7.81 2.21 10.20
N GLN A 66 8.96 1.54 10.14
CA GLN A 66 9.40 0.84 8.94
C GLN A 66 8.56 -0.43 8.76
N VAL A 67 8.04 -0.63 7.55
CA VAL A 67 7.27 -1.82 7.18
C VAL A 67 8.11 -2.81 6.38
N ASP A 68 7.83 -4.10 6.52
CA ASP A 68 8.48 -5.17 5.76
C ASP A 68 7.98 -5.26 4.32
N VAL A 69 6.71 -4.89 4.08
CA VAL A 69 6.07 -4.97 2.75
C VAL A 69 5.18 -3.77 2.46
N VAL A 70 5.17 -3.35 1.20
CA VAL A 70 4.22 -2.34 0.69
C VAL A 70 3.38 -3.00 -0.39
N VAL A 71 2.07 -2.95 -0.23
CA VAL A 71 1.09 -3.44 -1.20
C VAL A 71 0.39 -2.24 -1.79
N VAL A 72 0.41 -2.13 -3.11
CA VAL A 72 -0.22 -1.02 -3.84
C VAL A 72 -1.29 -1.59 -4.75
N HIS A 73 -2.53 -1.15 -4.54
CA HIS A 73 -3.61 -1.34 -5.50
C HIS A 73 -3.89 -0.03 -6.24
N ARG A 74 -3.83 -0.09 -7.57
CA ARG A 74 -4.21 0.99 -8.47
C ARG A 74 -5.14 0.48 -9.54
N ASP A 75 -6.02 1.35 -10.00
CA ASP A 75 -6.79 1.08 -11.20
C ASP A 75 -5.85 1.08 -12.41
N ALA A 76 -6.13 0.20 -13.37
CA ALA A 76 -5.30 0.02 -14.56
C ALA A 76 -5.26 1.26 -15.46
N ASP A 77 -6.18 2.20 -15.25
CA ASP A 77 -6.42 3.35 -16.14
C ASP A 77 -5.29 4.40 -16.12
N ASN A 78 -4.38 4.34 -15.14
CA ASN A 78 -3.23 5.25 -15.01
C ASN A 78 -1.90 4.54 -14.70
N ALA A 79 -1.81 3.23 -14.94
CA ALA A 79 -0.66 2.39 -14.56
C ALA A 79 0.47 2.37 -15.61
N GLY A 80 0.85 3.53 -16.17
CA GLY A 80 1.96 3.60 -17.12
C GLY A 80 2.66 4.96 -17.16
N PRO A 81 4.00 5.01 -17.27
CA PRO A 81 4.68 6.27 -17.55
C PRO A 81 4.24 6.79 -18.92
N GLN A 82 3.85 8.06 -19.00
CA GLN A 82 3.99 8.80 -20.24
C GLN A 82 5.48 8.78 -20.58
N LEU A 83 5.87 7.96 -21.55
CA LEU A 83 7.21 7.96 -22.13
C LEU A 83 7.41 9.28 -22.88
N GLY A 84 7.59 10.37 -22.13
CA GLY A 84 8.10 11.64 -22.61
C GLY A 84 9.60 11.52 -22.78
N GLY A 85 10.04 10.86 -23.85
CA GLY A 85 11.41 10.99 -24.32
C GLY A 85 11.65 12.42 -24.82
N PRO A 86 12.85 12.99 -24.61
CA PRO A 86 13.19 14.30 -25.16
C PRO A 86 13.19 14.20 -26.69
N ARG A 87 12.50 15.12 -27.36
CA ARG A 87 12.73 15.44 -28.78
C ARG A 87 13.87 16.42 -28.89
#